data_AF-A0A828Y3U5-F1
#
_entry.id   AF-A0A828Y3U5-F1
#
_cell.length_a   1.000
_cell.length_b   1.000
_cell.length_c   1.000
_cell.angle_alpha   90.00
_cell.angle_beta   90.00
_cell.angle_gamma   90.00
#
_symmetry.space_group_name_H-M   'P 1'
#
loop_
_entity.id
_entity.type
_entity.pdbx_description
1 polymer ?
#
loop_
_entity_poly.entity_id
_entity_poly.type
_entity_poly.pdbx_seq_one_letter_code
_entity_poly.pdbx_strand_id
1 'polypeptide(L)'
;MNPGGTVLQKRNTEETASLSSEWVKVEDLRLRDQVLRSDGSWGTVTGIYYYNTEPTKVYNLEVEDNHTYIVGGSETGKGYVVHNYIVDQKDKFLSEAEVKKAYADHKKMGEKAEIKWGDKTYKKVNGEGEGVAVFVRDYDEKGTKEYIRITKDGLIEQKIKWKGQLGEFMTNTLSGEKTKYFNTRGEEVFLQPEKLVRDGGSKKLPFDPVDTKLANNIVDKVKSDYEQNLRTEYANDKKSKLTPAQIEVKVKAEMAVYNRIADRTFRNSYTDANGNAVQHGSDEFLKQVADPVFNGQNSTKKPDGMEIPVKVVIEYMRTKYPDGKGYTPNLAPWNEKIATHKEKLNDLNVELKTGLQKEGMSEKEKKTFQKDMENKIAAERSDLYDVENQRRNRMQEFEKSANLIFGKNSKGEYNVSSSEIAKQTKAAICRADTNYLQNRVNGRMEASFGEYFMNKIEMGDIRPGTGQTKGLVWDNGYLKGYDDQYPAKDDIPGNFDASNEYTGEPLSHDYIQEITANMKPGQAIQVWVDTDVNKGNDSKPGPNHYYEISMNSRGEFVYLNHTGEVVRYNDENGRKVEIPFNTPITKEAWAKLRIFRIYK
;
A
#
# COMPACT_ATOMS: atom_id res chain seq x y z
N MET A 1 18.43 -31.64 10.81
CA MET A 1 19.77 -31.20 11.21
C MET A 1 20.44 -30.60 9.98
N ASN A 2 20.04 -29.38 9.66
CA ASN A 2 20.92 -28.39 9.05
C ASN A 2 20.98 -27.28 10.11
N PRO A 3 22.16 -26.85 10.57
CA PRO A 3 22.26 -26.04 11.76
C PRO A 3 22.21 -24.54 11.41
N GLY A 4 21.63 -23.77 12.33
CA GLY A 4 22.11 -22.44 12.72
C GLY A 4 22.21 -21.35 11.65
N GLY A 5 21.30 -20.37 11.73
CA GLY A 5 21.79 -19.01 11.82
C GLY A 5 22.71 -18.91 13.04
N THR A 6 23.91 -18.38 12.87
CA THR A 6 24.92 -18.34 13.93
C THR A 6 24.44 -17.44 15.08
N VAL A 7 24.18 -18.06 16.24
CA VAL A 7 23.80 -17.40 17.50
C VAL A 7 24.80 -17.86 18.57
N LEU A 8 25.43 -16.92 19.28
CA LEU A 8 26.36 -17.24 20.37
C LEU A 8 25.57 -17.50 21.67
N GLN A 9 25.82 -18.65 22.30
CA GLN A 9 25.25 -19.08 23.58
C GLN A 9 26.37 -19.54 24.52
N LYS A 10 26.29 -19.21 25.82
CA LYS A 10 27.27 -19.57 26.86
C LYS A 10 26.67 -20.56 27.88
N ARG A 11 27.51 -21.44 28.46
CA ARG A 11 27.22 -22.14 29.73
C ARG A 11 28.40 -21.96 30.68
N ASN A 12 28.13 -21.54 31.92
CA ASN A 12 29.12 -21.53 32.99
C ASN A 12 29.38 -22.96 33.45
N THR A 13 30.65 -23.33 33.59
CA THR A 13 31.08 -24.67 34.03
C THR A 13 31.09 -24.86 35.55
N GLU A 14 30.77 -23.84 36.34
CA GLU A 14 30.95 -23.87 37.81
C GLU A 14 29.68 -23.84 38.68
N GLU A 15 28.47 -23.79 38.12
CA GLU A 15 27.24 -23.84 38.95
C GLU A 15 26.30 -24.99 38.55
N THR A 16 26.33 -26.06 39.35
CA THR A 16 25.41 -27.18 39.34
C THR A 16 24.07 -26.81 40.00
N ALA A 17 23.29 -25.92 39.38
CA ALA A 17 21.85 -25.80 39.61
C ALA A 17 21.22 -24.87 38.55
N SER A 18 20.21 -25.38 37.84
CA SER A 18 19.44 -24.73 36.76
C SER A 18 20.16 -24.57 35.40
N LEU A 19 19.70 -25.34 34.41
CA LEU A 19 20.05 -25.18 32.99
C LEU A 19 19.22 -24.03 32.38
N SER A 20 19.37 -22.81 32.88
CA SER A 20 18.87 -21.62 32.18
C SER A 20 19.97 -21.06 31.29
N SER A 21 19.80 -21.17 29.97
CA SER A 21 20.65 -20.49 29.00
C SER A 21 20.21 -19.04 28.86
N GLU A 22 21.10 -18.09 29.10
CA GLU A 22 20.86 -16.67 28.89
C GLU A 22 21.73 -16.10 27.76
N TRP A 23 21.27 -14.99 27.18
CA TRP A 23 21.96 -14.24 26.15
C TRP A 23 23.09 -13.42 26.79
N VAL A 24 24.32 -13.55 26.30
CA VAL A 24 25.49 -12.87 26.89
C VAL A 24 26.17 -12.01 25.83
N LYS A 25 26.57 -10.79 26.22
CA LYS A 25 27.31 -9.89 25.32
C LYS A 25 28.71 -10.43 25.08
N VAL A 26 29.25 -10.11 23.93
CA VAL A 26 30.54 -10.65 23.47
C VAL A 26 31.72 -10.16 24.34
N GLU A 27 31.61 -8.97 24.93
CA GLU A 27 32.59 -8.42 25.88
C GLU A 27 32.68 -9.20 27.21
N ASP A 28 31.64 -9.98 27.53
CA ASP A 28 31.57 -10.76 28.78
C ASP A 28 32.11 -12.19 28.62
N LEU A 29 32.66 -12.53 27.45
CA LEU A 29 33.29 -13.83 27.19
C LEU A 29 34.61 -13.96 27.94
N ARG A 30 34.84 -15.13 28.53
CA ARG A 30 36.05 -15.45 29.29
C ARG A 30 36.79 -16.61 28.64
N LEU A 31 38.09 -16.68 28.91
CA LEU A 31 38.87 -17.87 28.58
C LEU A 31 38.18 -19.11 29.18
N ARG A 32 38.15 -20.18 28.38
CA ARG A 32 37.49 -21.47 28.66
C ARG A 32 35.97 -21.50 28.56
N ASP A 33 35.31 -20.38 28.24
CA ASP A 33 33.89 -20.42 27.87
C ASP A 33 33.69 -21.33 26.65
N GLN A 34 32.56 -22.03 26.63
CA GLN A 34 32.16 -22.86 25.50
C GLN A 34 31.23 -22.06 24.60
N VAL A 35 31.55 -22.02 23.30
CA VAL A 35 30.79 -21.34 22.26
C VAL A 35 30.23 -22.35 21.27
N LEU A 36 28.96 -22.19 20.88
CA LEU A 36 28.32 -23.06 19.91
C LEU A 36 28.77 -22.71 18.49
N ARG A 37 29.29 -23.70 17.76
CA ARG A 37 29.75 -23.57 16.36
C ARG A 37 28.59 -23.84 15.39
N SER A 38 28.73 -23.36 14.15
CA SER A 38 27.71 -23.52 13.11
C SER A 38 27.48 -24.95 12.65
N ASP A 39 28.37 -25.88 12.99
CA ASP A 39 28.19 -27.33 12.78
C ASP A 39 27.47 -28.01 13.95
N GLY A 40 27.07 -27.25 14.98
CA GLY A 40 26.43 -27.74 16.20
C GLY A 40 27.40 -28.25 17.27
N SER A 41 28.71 -28.21 17.04
CA SER A 41 29.73 -28.60 18.02
C SER A 41 30.09 -27.43 18.96
N TRP A 42 30.65 -27.73 20.13
CA TRP A 42 31.11 -26.70 21.06
C TRP A 42 32.61 -26.47 20.92
N GLY A 43 33.01 -25.20 20.82
CA GLY A 43 34.41 -24.77 20.85
C GLY A 43 34.75 -24.08 22.16
N THR A 44 35.94 -24.29 22.69
CA THR A 44 36.42 -23.60 23.89
C THR A 44 37.17 -22.33 23.51
N VAL A 45 36.86 -21.20 24.15
CA VAL A 45 37.61 -19.95 23.99
C VAL A 45 39.01 -20.12 24.59
N THR A 46 40.06 -20.09 23.78
CA THR A 46 41.45 -20.34 24.24
C THR A 46 42.34 -19.08 24.27
N GLY A 47 41.86 -17.95 23.75
CA GLY A 47 42.58 -16.68 23.70
C GLY A 47 41.64 -15.52 23.41
N ILE A 48 41.85 -14.36 24.05
CA ILE A 48 41.13 -13.10 23.79
C ILE A 48 42.19 -12.01 23.63
N TYR A 49 42.15 -11.26 22.54
CA TYR A 49 43.10 -10.19 22.24
C TYR A 49 42.35 -8.94 21.76
N TYR A 50 42.79 -7.76 22.20
CA TYR A 50 42.19 -6.47 21.86
C TYR A 50 43.09 -5.71 20.90
N TYR A 51 42.52 -5.13 19.84
CA TYR A 51 43.24 -4.30 18.88
C TYR A 51 42.41 -3.05 18.54
N ASN A 52 43.00 -1.86 18.70
CA ASN A 52 42.39 -0.62 18.23
C ASN A 52 42.57 -0.49 16.71
N THR A 53 41.46 -0.47 15.96
CA THR A 53 41.44 -0.14 14.53
C THR A 53 40.31 0.85 14.23
N GLU A 54 40.44 1.67 13.18
CA GLU A 54 39.41 2.65 12.86
C GLU A 54 38.08 1.97 12.43
N PRO A 55 36.91 2.55 12.80
CA PRO A 55 35.61 1.92 12.58
C PRO A 55 35.23 1.83 11.10
N THR A 56 35.07 0.61 10.58
CA THR A 56 34.39 0.33 9.31
C THR A 56 32.97 -0.18 9.56
N LYS A 57 31.97 0.43 8.90
CA LYS A 57 30.54 0.17 9.12
C LYS A 57 30.09 -1.12 8.41
N VAL A 58 29.58 -2.10 9.16
CA VAL A 58 28.92 -3.33 8.65
C VAL A 58 27.78 -3.74 9.60
N TYR A 59 26.61 -4.13 9.08
CA TYR A 59 25.45 -4.61 9.86
C TYR A 59 25.14 -6.08 9.53
N ASN A 60 24.82 -6.94 10.51
CA ASN A 60 23.47 -7.02 11.11
C ASN A 60 23.43 -7.37 12.63
N LEU A 61 24.24 -6.71 13.46
CA LEU A 61 24.04 -6.45 14.90
C LEU A 61 24.75 -5.11 15.24
N GLU A 62 24.29 -4.36 16.25
CA GLU A 62 25.06 -3.21 16.79
C GLU A 62 26.16 -3.71 17.73
N VAL A 63 27.41 -3.29 17.49
CA VAL A 63 28.56 -3.52 18.38
C VAL A 63 29.39 -2.24 18.39
N GLU A 64 29.85 -1.82 19.57
CA GLU A 64 30.49 -0.52 19.79
C GLU A 64 31.97 -0.49 19.33
N ASP A 65 32.64 -1.66 19.20
CA ASP A 65 34.05 -1.77 18.75
C ASP A 65 34.34 -2.98 17.83
N ASN A 66 35.29 -2.81 16.91
CA ASN A 66 35.72 -3.82 15.92
C ASN A 66 36.67 -4.87 16.52
N HIS A 67 36.35 -6.17 16.38
CA HIS A 67 37.19 -7.27 16.85
C HIS A 67 37.38 -8.36 15.78
N THR A 68 38.61 -8.88 15.65
CA THR A 68 38.96 -10.04 14.80
C THR A 68 39.20 -11.27 15.68
N TYR A 69 38.56 -12.41 15.38
CA TYR A 69 38.74 -13.67 16.13
C TYR A 69 39.65 -14.66 15.40
N ILE A 70 40.46 -15.39 16.17
CA ILE A 70 41.23 -16.56 15.71
C ILE A 70 40.73 -17.79 16.47
N VAL A 71 40.23 -18.80 15.77
CA VAL A 71 39.79 -20.07 16.38
C VAL A 71 40.80 -21.17 16.06
N GLY A 72 41.26 -21.90 17.09
CA GLY A 72 42.22 -23.01 16.95
C GLY A 72 41.54 -24.35 16.66
N GLY A 73 42.08 -25.10 15.69
CA GLY A 73 41.75 -26.51 15.42
C GLY A 73 42.83 -27.45 15.97
N SER A 74 42.42 -28.60 16.51
CA SER A 74 43.21 -29.45 17.41
C SER A 74 44.30 -30.32 16.76
N GLU A 75 44.66 -30.16 15.48
CA GLU A 75 45.65 -31.08 14.87
C GLU A 75 46.78 -30.45 14.04
N THR A 76 46.80 -29.13 13.75
CA THR A 76 47.92 -28.55 12.97
C THR A 76 48.35 -27.12 13.34
N GLY A 77 47.87 -26.54 14.44
CA GLY A 77 48.40 -25.25 14.93
C GLY A 77 48.22 -24.06 13.97
N LYS A 78 47.37 -24.17 12.93
CA LYS A 78 46.99 -23.05 12.04
C LYS A 78 45.67 -22.45 12.53
N GLY A 79 45.69 -21.16 12.87
CA GLY A 79 44.49 -20.39 13.18
C GLY A 79 43.78 -19.93 11.90
N TYR A 80 42.45 -19.96 11.89
CA TYR A 80 41.65 -19.47 10.76
C TYR A 80 41.12 -18.07 11.05
N VAL A 81 41.26 -17.16 10.08
CA VAL A 81 40.61 -15.85 10.06
C VAL A 81 39.22 -16.03 9.45
N VAL A 82 38.17 -15.64 10.17
CA VAL A 82 36.78 -15.76 9.72
C VAL A 82 36.17 -14.38 9.47
N HIS A 83 35.50 -14.23 8.32
CA HIS A 83 34.67 -13.07 7.96
C HIS A 83 33.26 -13.55 7.61
N ASN A 84 32.23 -12.73 7.87
CA ASN A 84 30.85 -13.05 7.46
C ASN A 84 30.71 -13.01 5.93
N TYR A 85 30.09 -14.05 5.37
CA TYR A 85 29.73 -14.13 3.95
C TYR A 85 28.60 -13.14 3.60
N ILE A 86 28.69 -12.53 2.42
CA ILE A 86 27.50 -11.97 1.74
C ILE A 86 26.65 -13.17 1.32
N VAL A 87 25.51 -13.35 1.98
CA VAL A 87 24.43 -14.20 1.50
C VAL A 87 23.57 -13.32 0.61
N ASP A 88 23.43 -13.65 -0.68
CA ASP A 88 22.39 -13.08 -1.52
C ASP A 88 21.04 -13.31 -0.82
N GLN A 89 20.51 -12.28 -0.18
CA GLN A 89 19.21 -12.37 0.48
C GLN A 89 18.18 -12.58 -0.62
N LYS A 90 17.58 -13.78 -0.66
CA LYS A 90 16.47 -14.05 -1.56
C LYS A 90 15.38 -12.98 -1.44
N ASP A 91 14.73 -12.69 -2.56
CA ASP A 91 13.56 -11.81 -2.62
C ASP A 91 12.53 -12.23 -1.58
N LYS A 92 11.85 -11.26 -0.95
CA LYS A 92 10.89 -11.51 0.13
C LYS A 92 9.79 -12.50 -0.28
N PHE A 93 9.43 -12.56 -1.56
CA PHE A 93 8.46 -13.51 -2.09
C PHE A 93 9.13 -14.50 -3.03
N LEU A 94 8.59 -15.72 -3.11
CA LEU A 94 9.01 -16.64 -4.17
C LEU A 94 8.79 -15.97 -5.53
N SER A 95 9.69 -16.18 -6.47
CA SER A 95 9.46 -15.77 -7.86
C SER A 95 8.29 -16.55 -8.46
N GLU A 96 7.66 -16.01 -9.52
CA GLU A 96 6.64 -16.77 -10.26
C GLU A 96 7.16 -18.11 -10.76
N ALA A 97 8.42 -18.18 -11.17
CA ALA A 97 9.06 -19.41 -11.62
C ALA A 97 9.15 -20.43 -10.47
N GLU A 98 9.54 -19.99 -9.27
CA GLU A 98 9.59 -20.85 -8.09
C GLU A 98 8.19 -21.32 -7.66
N VAL A 99 7.18 -20.45 -7.74
CA VAL A 99 5.77 -20.85 -7.50
C VAL A 99 5.32 -21.85 -8.55
N LYS A 100 5.47 -21.55 -9.84
CA LYS A 100 5.11 -22.47 -10.93
C LYS A 100 5.82 -23.81 -10.78
N LYS A 101 7.10 -23.80 -10.40
CA LYS A 101 7.88 -25.01 -10.12
C LYS A 101 7.32 -25.78 -8.93
N ALA A 102 7.02 -25.13 -7.81
CA ALA A 102 6.40 -25.78 -6.64
C ALA A 102 5.06 -26.44 -6.99
N TYR A 103 4.25 -25.76 -7.82
CA TYR A 103 2.98 -26.27 -8.33
C TYR A 103 3.14 -27.33 -9.44
N ALA A 104 4.25 -27.40 -10.16
CA ALA A 104 4.51 -28.47 -11.13
C ALA A 104 5.08 -29.72 -10.43
N ASP A 105 6.00 -29.51 -9.49
CA ASP A 105 6.73 -30.58 -8.82
C ASP A 105 5.89 -31.28 -7.73
N HIS A 106 4.79 -30.67 -7.24
CA HIS A 106 3.92 -31.35 -6.27
C HIS A 106 3.36 -32.69 -6.80
N LYS A 107 3.16 -32.81 -8.13
CA LYS A 107 2.72 -34.04 -8.80
C LYS A 107 3.82 -35.10 -8.86
N LYS A 108 5.08 -34.69 -8.75
CA LYS A 108 6.27 -35.57 -8.72
C LYS A 108 6.64 -35.98 -7.30
N MET A 109 6.13 -35.29 -6.29
CA MET A 109 6.36 -35.61 -4.88
C MET A 109 5.51 -36.83 -4.47
N GLY A 110 6.18 -37.93 -4.09
CA GLY A 110 5.50 -39.12 -3.56
C GLY A 110 4.70 -38.83 -2.29
N GLU A 111 3.79 -39.74 -1.92
CA GLU A 111 2.92 -39.62 -0.74
C GLU A 111 3.68 -39.49 0.60
N LYS A 112 4.96 -39.88 0.62
CA LYS A 112 5.85 -39.78 1.78
C LYS A 112 6.81 -38.58 1.71
N ALA A 113 6.56 -37.60 0.83
CA ALA A 113 7.42 -36.44 0.74
C ALA A 113 7.43 -35.66 2.06
N GLU A 114 8.62 -35.26 2.50
CA GLU A 114 8.81 -34.45 3.70
C GLU A 114 9.52 -33.15 3.34
N ILE A 115 9.16 -32.08 4.02
CA ILE A 115 9.89 -30.81 3.94
C ILE A 115 10.33 -30.37 5.32
N LYS A 116 11.45 -29.66 5.36
CA LYS A 116 11.97 -29.04 6.58
C LYS A 116 11.84 -27.53 6.48
N TRP A 117 11.31 -26.92 7.53
CA TRP A 117 11.24 -25.47 7.67
C TRP A 117 11.68 -25.09 9.09
N GLY A 118 12.85 -24.45 9.19
CA GLY A 118 13.59 -24.39 10.45
C GLY A 118 13.94 -25.79 10.96
N ASP A 119 13.78 -26.02 12.26
CA ASP A 119 14.01 -27.32 12.90
C ASP A 119 12.82 -28.28 12.78
N LYS A 120 11.72 -27.84 12.15
CA LYS A 120 10.48 -28.61 12.03
C LYS A 120 10.49 -29.44 10.75
N THR A 121 10.00 -30.67 10.86
CA THR A 121 9.75 -31.56 9.71
C THR A 121 8.25 -31.70 9.50
N TYR A 122 7.81 -31.52 8.25
CA TYR A 122 6.41 -31.63 7.85
C TYR A 122 6.26 -32.76 6.84
N LYS A 123 5.20 -33.54 6.99
CA LYS A 123 4.84 -34.64 6.07
C LYS A 123 3.81 -34.16 5.08
N LYS A 124 3.98 -34.50 3.81
CA LYS A 124 3.00 -34.20 2.77
C LYS A 124 1.68 -34.87 3.16
N VAL A 125 0.61 -34.10 3.07
CA VAL A 125 -0.75 -34.60 3.07
C VAL A 125 -1.37 -34.25 1.73
N ASN A 126 -2.14 -35.19 1.17
CA ASN A 126 -3.02 -34.90 0.05
C ASN A 126 -4.21 -34.09 0.61
N GLY A 127 -3.96 -32.83 0.98
CA GLY A 127 -4.99 -31.89 1.38
C GLY A 127 -5.72 -31.38 0.15
N GLU A 128 -7.02 -31.68 0.07
CA GLU A 128 -8.02 -31.05 -0.81
C GLU A 128 -7.57 -30.84 -2.27
N GLY A 129 -7.48 -31.92 -3.04
CA GLY A 129 -7.52 -31.97 -4.51
C GLY A 129 -6.49 -31.13 -5.29
N GLU A 130 -5.53 -31.82 -5.90
CA GLU A 130 -4.79 -31.52 -7.15
C GLU A 130 -4.16 -30.13 -7.42
N GLY A 131 -4.13 -29.21 -6.45
CA GLY A 131 -3.62 -27.86 -6.67
C GLY A 131 -2.17 -27.62 -6.23
N VAL A 132 -1.86 -27.94 -4.96
CA VAL A 132 -0.54 -27.69 -4.37
C VAL A 132 -0.26 -28.68 -3.23
N ALA A 133 1.02 -28.98 -2.98
CA ALA A 133 1.38 -29.80 -1.83
C ALA A 133 1.11 -29.04 -0.52
N VAL A 134 0.25 -29.63 0.32
CA VAL A 134 0.06 -29.23 1.72
C VAL A 134 0.90 -30.15 2.59
N PHE A 135 1.55 -29.61 3.61
CA PHE A 135 2.34 -30.39 4.54
C PHE A 135 1.84 -30.19 5.96
N VAL A 136 1.84 -31.24 6.77
CA VAL A 136 1.34 -31.23 8.15
C VAL A 136 2.40 -31.73 9.11
N ARG A 137 2.35 -31.23 10.34
CA ARG A 137 2.97 -31.85 11.51
C ARG A 137 2.04 -31.76 12.72
N ASP A 138 2.35 -32.57 13.74
CA ASP A 138 1.83 -32.33 15.08
C ASP A 138 2.46 -31.06 15.63
N TYR A 139 1.62 -30.10 16.02
CA TYR A 139 2.06 -28.84 16.62
C TYR A 139 2.41 -29.05 18.09
N ASP A 140 1.57 -29.81 18.79
CA ASP A 140 1.71 -30.21 20.19
C ASP A 140 1.25 -31.67 20.39
N GLU A 141 1.47 -32.21 21.59
CA GLU A 141 1.01 -33.55 21.99
C GLU A 141 -0.50 -33.63 22.27
N LYS A 142 -1.22 -32.50 22.21
CA LYS A 142 -2.65 -32.37 22.54
C LYS A 142 -3.55 -32.52 21.32
N GLY A 143 -2.98 -32.89 20.18
CA GLY A 143 -3.72 -33.11 18.93
C GLY A 143 -3.90 -31.85 18.08
N THR A 144 -3.20 -30.76 18.39
CA THR A 144 -3.13 -29.58 17.50
C THR A 144 -2.26 -29.91 16.28
N LYS A 145 -2.75 -29.58 15.09
CA LYS A 145 -2.04 -29.78 13.82
C LYS A 145 -1.58 -28.45 13.23
N GLU A 146 -0.36 -28.42 12.70
CA GLU A 146 0.17 -27.29 11.93
C GLU A 146 0.31 -27.69 10.47
N TYR A 147 -0.36 -26.95 9.60
CA TYR A 147 -0.35 -27.11 8.16
C TYR A 147 0.44 -25.98 7.52
N ILE A 148 1.21 -26.29 6.48
CA ILE A 148 1.87 -25.30 5.64
C ILE A 148 1.62 -25.57 4.15
N ARG A 149 1.47 -24.50 3.38
CA ARG A 149 1.41 -24.56 1.91
C ARG A 149 2.05 -23.33 1.27
N ILE A 150 2.51 -23.50 0.03
CA ILE A 150 2.92 -22.38 -0.82
C ILE A 150 1.69 -21.83 -1.54
N THR A 151 1.40 -20.56 -1.29
CA THR A 151 0.32 -19.80 -1.94
C THR A 151 0.74 -19.32 -3.34
N LYS A 152 -0.20 -18.96 -4.21
CA LYS A 152 0.13 -18.43 -5.54
C LYS A 152 0.85 -17.08 -5.48
N ASP A 153 0.60 -16.31 -4.42
CA ASP A 153 1.35 -15.09 -4.13
C ASP A 153 2.76 -15.32 -3.56
N GLY A 154 3.22 -16.58 -3.46
CA GLY A 154 4.59 -16.91 -3.10
C GLY A 154 4.93 -16.76 -1.63
N LEU A 155 3.89 -16.70 -0.79
CA LEU A 155 4.00 -16.78 0.66
C LEU A 155 3.88 -18.23 1.13
N ILE A 156 4.44 -18.48 2.31
CA ILE A 156 4.19 -19.69 3.08
C ILE A 156 2.99 -19.39 3.98
N GLU A 157 1.85 -20.00 3.69
CA GLU A 157 0.69 -19.96 4.56
C GLU A 157 0.85 -21.04 5.63
N GLN A 158 0.81 -20.63 6.90
CA GLN A 158 0.81 -21.50 8.06
C GLN A 158 -0.59 -21.48 8.70
N LYS A 159 -1.21 -22.64 8.83
CA LYS A 159 -2.50 -22.80 9.49
C LYS A 159 -2.37 -23.74 10.69
N ILE A 160 -2.72 -23.26 11.87
CA ILE A 160 -2.77 -24.05 13.11
C ILE A 160 -4.24 -24.40 13.40
N LYS A 161 -4.55 -25.69 13.54
CA LYS A 161 -5.89 -26.20 13.88
C LYS A 161 -5.84 -27.00 15.17
N TRP A 162 -6.74 -26.73 16.12
CA TRP A 162 -6.83 -27.46 17.40
C TRP A 162 -8.26 -27.98 17.67
N LYS A 163 -8.34 -28.94 18.59
CA LYS A 163 -9.61 -29.42 19.17
C LYS A 163 -10.03 -28.56 20.35
N GLY A 164 -11.33 -28.44 20.60
CA GLY A 164 -11.88 -27.51 21.60
C GLY A 164 -11.70 -27.95 23.03
N GLN A 165 -11.70 -26.96 23.93
CA GLN A 165 -11.69 -27.18 25.38
C GLN A 165 -12.95 -27.93 25.89
N LEU A 166 -14.03 -28.01 25.09
CA LEU A 166 -15.25 -28.77 25.37
C LEU A 166 -15.23 -30.16 24.69
N GLY A 167 -14.13 -30.89 24.86
CA GLY A 167 -13.86 -32.16 24.19
C GLY A 167 -15.08 -33.08 24.03
N GLU A 168 -15.23 -33.62 22.82
CA GLU A 168 -16.13 -34.74 22.43
C GLU A 168 -17.63 -34.66 22.81
N PHE A 169 -18.11 -33.60 23.48
CA PHE A 169 -19.53 -33.49 23.84
C PHE A 169 -20.41 -33.08 22.64
N MET A 170 -19.79 -32.55 21.59
CA MET A 170 -20.42 -32.25 20.30
C MET A 170 -19.58 -32.93 19.21
N THR A 171 -20.11 -34.02 18.67
CA THR A 171 -19.52 -34.76 17.55
C THR A 171 -19.20 -33.82 16.37
N ASN A 172 -17.95 -33.84 15.89
CA ASN A 172 -17.48 -33.29 14.61
C ASN A 172 -17.32 -31.76 14.42
N THR A 173 -17.22 -30.94 15.46
CA THR A 173 -16.89 -29.50 15.28
C THR A 173 -15.49 -29.17 15.81
N LEU A 174 -14.55 -28.82 14.92
CA LEU A 174 -13.24 -28.25 15.26
C LEU A 174 -13.45 -26.85 15.88
N SER A 175 -12.67 -26.49 16.91
CA SER A 175 -13.00 -25.37 17.81
C SER A 175 -12.22 -24.07 17.57
N GLY A 176 -11.40 -24.01 16.53
CA GLY A 176 -10.60 -22.82 16.22
C GLY A 176 -9.51 -23.12 15.21
N GLU A 177 -9.30 -22.17 14.30
CA GLU A 177 -8.14 -22.14 13.40
C GLU A 177 -7.46 -20.78 13.47
N LYS A 178 -6.13 -20.76 13.34
CA LYS A 178 -5.33 -19.54 13.17
C LYS A 178 -4.47 -19.65 11.93
N THR A 179 -4.51 -18.62 11.08
CA THR A 179 -3.71 -18.55 9.86
C THR A 179 -2.69 -17.42 9.97
N LYS A 180 -1.44 -17.70 9.58
CA LYS A 180 -0.34 -16.75 9.46
C LYS A 180 0.33 -16.90 8.11
N TYR A 181 1.03 -15.85 7.68
CA TYR A 181 1.75 -15.84 6.41
C TYR A 181 3.20 -15.48 6.64
N PHE A 182 4.10 -16.14 5.93
CA PHE A 182 5.54 -15.93 6.03
C PHE A 182 6.15 -15.71 4.66
N ASN A 183 7.14 -14.83 4.62
CA ASN A 183 7.93 -14.57 3.43
C ASN A 183 9.06 -15.62 3.31
N THR A 184 9.83 -15.59 2.22
CA THR A 184 10.93 -16.56 1.97
C THR A 184 12.07 -16.47 2.98
N ARG A 185 12.14 -15.37 3.73
CA ARG A 185 13.13 -15.11 4.78
C ARG A 185 12.66 -15.62 6.15
N GLY A 186 11.45 -16.19 6.22
CA GLY A 186 10.84 -16.66 7.46
C GLY A 186 10.25 -15.54 8.32
N GLU A 187 10.16 -14.32 7.79
CA GLU A 187 9.54 -13.19 8.47
C GLU A 187 8.01 -13.30 8.34
N GLU A 188 7.28 -13.10 9.44
CA GLU A 188 5.83 -13.05 9.42
C GLU A 188 5.38 -11.83 8.60
N VAL A 189 4.62 -12.09 7.53
CA VAL A 189 3.96 -11.07 6.75
C VAL A 189 2.61 -10.81 7.41
N PHE A 190 2.51 -9.65 8.04
CA PHE A 190 1.24 -9.16 8.55
C PHE A 190 0.35 -8.76 7.39
N LEU A 191 -0.42 -9.73 6.89
CA LEU A 191 -1.47 -9.47 5.91
C LEU A 191 -2.73 -8.89 6.57
N GLN A 192 -2.82 -8.90 7.89
CA GLN A 192 -3.95 -8.34 8.64
C GLN A 192 -3.49 -7.31 9.66
N PRO A 193 -4.17 -6.16 9.66
CA PRO A 193 -4.95 -5.80 10.82
C PRO A 193 -6.42 -6.03 10.50
N GLU A 194 -7.21 -6.47 11.49
CA GLU A 194 -8.64 -6.18 11.52
C GLU A 194 -8.79 -4.65 11.55
N LYS A 195 -8.76 -4.00 10.39
CA LYS A 195 -9.07 -2.58 10.27
C LYS A 195 -10.60 -2.47 10.34
N LEU A 196 -11.09 -1.81 11.39
CA LEU A 196 -12.51 -1.58 11.65
C LEU A 196 -13.20 -1.01 10.39
N VAL A 197 -14.16 -1.76 9.86
CA VAL A 197 -15.14 -1.24 8.91
C VAL A 197 -16.01 -0.25 9.67
N ARG A 198 -15.86 1.06 9.39
CA ARG A 198 -16.84 2.05 9.85
C ARG A 198 -18.11 1.87 9.01
N ASP A 199 -19.09 1.25 9.65
CA ASP A 199 -20.35 0.75 9.10
C ASP A 199 -21.15 1.78 8.27
N GLY A 200 -22.01 1.25 7.39
CA GLY A 200 -23.10 1.98 6.73
C GLY A 200 -23.18 1.83 5.21
N GLY A 201 -22.95 0.64 4.64
CA GLY A 201 -23.27 0.31 3.24
C GLY A 201 -22.39 0.99 2.18
N SER A 202 -21.98 0.20 1.17
CA SER A 202 -21.03 0.53 0.09
C SER A 202 -19.56 0.67 0.53
N LYS A 203 -18.70 -0.21 -0.02
CA LYS A 203 -17.26 -0.06 -0.29
C LYS A 203 -16.47 1.03 0.51
N LYS A 204 -16.56 1.09 1.84
CA LYS A 204 -15.73 1.99 2.65
C LYS A 204 -14.37 1.33 2.92
N LEU A 205 -13.29 2.02 2.53
CA LEU A 205 -11.93 1.51 2.63
C LEU A 205 -11.49 1.38 4.11
N PRO A 206 -10.78 0.30 4.47
CA PRO A 206 -10.21 0.14 5.80
C PRO A 206 -8.99 1.06 5.97
N PHE A 207 -9.13 2.16 6.71
CA PHE A 207 -8.04 3.08 7.02
C PHE A 207 -7.40 2.77 8.38
N ASP A 208 -6.08 2.87 8.51
CA ASP A 208 -5.49 2.97 9.85
C ASP A 208 -5.78 4.37 10.39
N PRO A 209 -6.27 4.51 11.64
CA PRO A 209 -6.49 5.81 12.21
C PRO A 209 -5.16 6.56 12.28
N VAL A 210 -5.19 7.83 11.85
CA VAL A 210 -4.04 8.72 11.97
C VAL A 210 -3.81 9.07 13.44
N ASP A 211 -2.59 8.88 13.91
CA ASP A 211 -2.12 9.52 15.14
C ASP A 211 -2.16 11.04 14.95
N THR A 212 -3.19 11.67 15.52
CA THR A 212 -3.47 13.10 15.36
C THR A 212 -2.41 13.97 16.02
N LYS A 213 -1.79 13.53 17.10
CA LYS A 213 -0.70 14.26 17.76
C LYS A 213 0.54 14.26 16.88
N LEU A 214 0.90 13.11 16.32
CA LEU A 214 1.99 13.00 15.36
C LEU A 214 1.71 13.83 14.11
N ALA A 215 0.49 13.73 13.55
CA ALA A 215 0.09 14.48 12.37
C ALA A 215 0.22 16.00 12.57
N ASN A 216 -0.28 16.53 13.70
CA ASN A 216 -0.15 17.95 14.02
C ASN A 216 1.31 18.38 14.15
N ASN A 217 2.15 17.59 14.85
CA ASN A 217 3.58 17.88 14.98
C ASN A 217 4.28 17.92 13.61
N ILE A 218 3.92 17.01 12.70
CA ILE A 218 4.51 16.97 11.35
C ILE A 218 4.04 18.14 10.50
N VAL A 219 2.77 18.51 10.59
CA VAL A 219 2.23 19.71 9.93
C VAL A 219 3.00 20.95 10.40
N ASP A 220 3.20 21.11 11.71
CA ASP A 220 3.94 22.26 12.26
C ASP A 220 5.42 22.27 11.88
N LYS A 221 6.06 21.09 11.85
CA LYS A 221 7.42 20.93 11.34
C LYS A 221 7.53 21.36 9.88
N VAL A 222 6.63 20.87 9.02
CA VAL A 222 6.65 21.18 7.57
C VAL A 222 6.41 22.67 7.32
N LYS A 223 5.50 23.31 8.08
CA LYS A 223 5.29 24.76 8.06
C LYS A 223 6.57 25.52 8.45
N SER A 224 7.19 25.14 9.57
CA SER A 224 8.41 25.78 10.07
C SER A 224 9.58 25.65 9.09
N ASP A 225 9.80 24.45 8.56
CA ASP A 225 10.83 24.16 7.56
C ASP A 225 10.62 25.02 6.31
N TYR A 226 9.38 25.17 5.85
CA TYR A 226 9.06 25.99 4.68
C TYR A 226 9.25 27.49 4.94
N GLU A 227 8.82 28.00 6.10
CA GLU A 227 9.03 29.41 6.46
C GLU A 227 10.51 29.79 6.49
N GLN A 228 11.35 28.94 7.09
CA GLN A 228 12.81 29.15 7.15
C GLN A 228 13.44 29.16 5.76
N ASN A 229 13.03 28.23 4.90
CA ASN A 229 13.49 28.18 3.51
C ASN A 229 13.07 29.44 2.75
N LEU A 230 11.83 29.89 2.92
CA LEU A 230 11.30 31.07 2.23
C LEU A 230 12.02 32.36 2.66
N ARG A 231 12.28 32.52 3.96
CA ARG A 231 13.09 33.63 4.50
C ARG A 231 14.50 33.62 3.90
N THR A 232 15.11 32.44 3.80
CA THR A 232 16.46 32.26 3.24
C THR A 232 16.48 32.55 1.74
N GLU A 233 15.49 32.09 0.98
CA GLU A 233 15.36 32.36 -0.46
C GLU A 233 15.22 33.87 -0.71
N TYR A 234 14.34 34.54 0.03
CA TYR A 234 14.15 35.98 -0.12
C TYR A 234 15.34 36.82 0.32
N ALA A 235 16.06 36.41 1.37
CA ALA A 235 17.28 37.08 1.79
C ALA A 235 18.40 36.93 0.75
N ASN A 236 18.45 35.79 0.06
CA ASN A 236 19.48 35.49 -0.95
C ASN A 236 19.12 35.97 -2.36
N ASP A 237 17.88 36.41 -2.60
CA ASP A 237 17.45 36.95 -3.90
C ASP A 237 18.01 38.36 -4.16
N LYS A 238 19.20 38.38 -4.75
CA LYS A 238 19.91 39.60 -5.15
C LYS A 238 19.15 40.43 -6.19
N LYS A 239 18.17 39.86 -6.92
CA LYS A 239 17.41 40.58 -7.95
C LYS A 239 16.25 41.38 -7.36
N SER A 240 15.59 40.85 -6.35
CA SER A 240 14.41 41.48 -5.75
C SER A 240 14.74 42.64 -4.81
N LYS A 241 15.98 42.72 -4.29
CA LYS A 241 16.48 43.79 -3.39
C LYS A 241 15.51 44.11 -2.23
N LEU A 242 14.87 43.09 -1.68
CA LEU A 242 13.87 43.26 -0.63
C LEU A 242 14.54 43.69 0.68
N THR A 243 13.95 44.65 1.38
CA THR A 243 14.34 44.98 2.75
C THR A 243 13.86 43.88 3.72
N PRO A 244 14.46 43.72 4.92
CA PRO A 244 13.98 42.76 5.91
C PRO A 244 12.47 42.87 6.21
N ALA A 245 11.93 44.10 6.27
CA ALA A 245 10.50 44.33 6.47
C ALA A 245 9.65 43.87 5.27
N GLN A 246 10.12 44.06 4.04
CA GLN A 246 9.44 43.56 2.84
C GLN A 246 9.48 42.02 2.76
N ILE A 247 10.58 41.41 3.20
CA ILE A 247 10.70 39.94 3.31
C ILE A 247 9.65 39.42 4.31
N GLU A 248 9.53 40.05 5.48
CA GLU A 248 8.55 39.63 6.49
C GLU A 248 7.10 39.72 5.98
N VAL A 249 6.74 40.80 5.29
CA VAL A 249 5.40 40.96 4.70
C VAL A 249 5.11 39.86 3.66
N LYS A 250 6.08 39.57 2.77
CA LYS A 250 5.93 38.51 1.76
C LYS A 250 5.83 37.12 2.38
N VAL A 251 6.72 36.81 3.32
CA VAL A 251 6.71 35.53 4.05
C VAL A 251 5.37 35.34 4.75
N LYS A 252 4.85 36.36 5.44
CA LYS A 252 3.54 36.28 6.12
C LYS A 252 2.40 36.01 5.14
N ALA A 253 2.40 36.65 3.96
CA ALA A 253 1.36 36.44 2.95
C ALA A 253 1.38 35.01 2.38
N GLU A 254 2.57 34.48 2.06
CA GLU A 254 2.71 33.11 1.55
C GLU A 254 2.44 32.05 2.62
N MET A 255 2.93 32.26 3.85
CA MET A 255 2.66 31.36 4.96
C MET A 255 1.18 31.28 5.30
N ALA A 256 0.38 32.33 5.08
CA ALA A 256 -1.07 32.27 5.29
C ALA A 256 -1.75 31.26 4.34
N VAL A 257 -1.29 31.17 3.08
CA VAL A 257 -1.77 30.16 2.13
C VAL A 257 -1.21 28.79 2.50
N TYR A 258 0.09 28.70 2.73
CA TYR A 258 0.78 27.44 3.06
C TYR A 258 0.18 26.76 4.29
N ASN A 259 -0.08 27.52 5.36
CA ASN A 259 -0.61 27.00 6.61
C ASN A 259 -1.97 26.34 6.42
N ARG A 260 -2.88 26.99 5.67
CA ARG A 260 -4.20 26.44 5.37
C ARG A 260 -4.12 25.13 4.60
N ILE A 261 -3.23 25.06 3.62
CA ILE A 261 -3.03 23.85 2.80
C ILE A 261 -2.39 22.73 3.62
N ALA A 262 -1.40 23.02 4.46
CA ALA A 262 -0.78 22.02 5.32
C ALA A 262 -1.77 21.45 6.35
N ASP A 263 -2.57 22.33 6.99
CA ASP A 263 -3.55 21.96 8.01
C ASP A 263 -4.64 21.01 7.49
N ARG A 264 -5.04 21.12 6.21
CA ARG A 264 -6.08 20.25 5.64
C ARG A 264 -5.65 18.80 5.47
N THR A 265 -4.35 18.53 5.42
CA THR A 265 -3.82 17.20 5.07
C THR A 265 -4.41 16.09 5.95
N PHE A 266 -4.54 16.34 7.26
CA PHE A 266 -5.08 15.38 8.24
C PHE A 266 -6.37 15.86 8.92
N ARG A 267 -7.08 16.83 8.33
CA ARG A 267 -8.37 17.31 8.85
C ARG A 267 -9.53 16.85 7.99
N ASN A 268 -10.59 16.38 8.64
CA ASN A 268 -11.80 15.83 8.00
C ASN A 268 -12.95 16.83 7.90
N SER A 269 -12.81 18.01 8.49
CA SER A 269 -13.84 19.05 8.49
C SER A 269 -13.31 20.30 7.80
N TYR A 270 -14.08 20.77 6.82
CA TYR A 270 -13.97 22.12 6.29
C TYR A 270 -14.59 23.06 7.31
N THR A 271 -13.95 24.19 7.59
CA THR A 271 -14.50 25.21 8.48
C THR A 271 -14.75 26.49 7.72
N ASP A 272 -15.89 27.14 7.99
CA ASP A 272 -16.16 28.48 7.49
C ASP A 272 -15.19 29.52 8.09
N ALA A 273 -15.35 30.79 7.69
CA ALA A 273 -14.53 31.89 8.20
C ALA A 273 -14.62 32.11 9.72
N ASN A 274 -15.64 31.54 10.38
CA ASN A 274 -15.89 31.62 11.81
C ASN A 274 -15.42 30.35 12.56
N GLY A 275 -14.86 29.36 11.86
CA GLY A 275 -14.41 28.10 12.44
C GLY A 275 -15.50 27.04 12.58
N ASN A 276 -16.72 27.26 12.07
CA ASN A 276 -17.80 26.27 12.14
C ASN A 276 -17.66 25.24 11.03
N ALA A 277 -18.01 23.98 11.32
CA ALA A 277 -18.00 22.92 10.32
C ALA A 277 -18.96 23.24 9.16
N VAL A 278 -18.46 23.16 7.93
CA VAL A 278 -19.27 23.32 6.72
C VAL A 278 -20.06 22.04 6.48
N GLN A 279 -21.38 22.19 6.29
CA GLN A 279 -22.27 21.07 6.07
C GLN A 279 -21.92 20.34 4.77
N HIS A 280 -21.72 19.03 4.87
CA HIS A 280 -21.49 18.13 3.75
C HIS A 280 -22.59 18.24 2.69
N GLY A 281 -22.21 18.33 1.42
CA GLY A 281 -23.14 18.46 0.28
C GLY A 281 -23.80 19.84 0.11
N SER A 282 -23.48 20.83 0.96
CA SER A 282 -23.95 22.21 0.77
C SER A 282 -23.20 22.92 -0.36
N ASP A 283 -23.79 23.98 -0.93
CA ASP A 283 -23.13 24.80 -1.97
C ASP A 283 -21.77 25.36 -1.50
N GLU A 284 -21.65 25.71 -0.22
CA GLU A 284 -20.39 26.17 0.36
C GLU A 284 -19.37 25.03 0.49
N PHE A 285 -19.82 23.81 0.79
CA PHE A 285 -18.94 22.63 0.81
C PHE A 285 -18.38 22.34 -0.58
N LEU A 286 -19.23 22.35 -1.61
CA LEU A 286 -18.86 22.15 -3.01
C LEU A 286 -17.86 23.21 -3.51
N LYS A 287 -18.04 24.45 -3.06
CA LYS A 287 -17.10 25.52 -3.36
C LYS A 287 -15.75 25.31 -2.68
N GLN A 288 -15.74 24.94 -1.39
CA GLN A 288 -14.51 24.82 -0.61
C GLN A 288 -13.68 23.60 -0.98
N VAL A 289 -14.32 22.46 -1.26
CA VAL A 289 -13.64 21.22 -1.65
C VAL A 289 -12.87 21.39 -2.97
N ALA A 290 -13.43 22.14 -3.92
CA ALA A 290 -12.81 22.38 -5.22
C ALA A 290 -12.04 23.71 -5.32
N ASP A 291 -11.96 24.51 -4.24
CA ASP A 291 -11.34 25.85 -4.27
C ASP A 291 -9.90 25.77 -4.80
N PRO A 292 -9.52 26.53 -5.85
CA PRO A 292 -8.20 26.43 -6.47
C PRO A 292 -7.04 26.86 -5.56
N VAL A 293 -7.25 27.83 -4.68
CA VAL A 293 -6.26 28.25 -3.69
C VAL A 293 -6.13 27.19 -2.62
N PHE A 294 -7.25 26.61 -2.21
CA PHE A 294 -7.29 25.50 -1.25
C PHE A 294 -6.58 24.27 -1.81
N ASN A 295 -6.82 23.92 -3.08
CA ASN A 295 -6.17 22.84 -3.81
C ASN A 295 -4.77 23.19 -4.32
N GLY A 296 -4.28 24.39 -4.04
CA GLY A 296 -2.90 24.75 -4.31
C GLY A 296 -2.56 24.93 -5.79
N GLN A 297 -3.54 25.19 -6.64
CA GLN A 297 -3.35 25.44 -8.07
C GLN A 297 -3.38 26.95 -8.38
N ASN A 298 -3.21 27.82 -7.37
CA ASN A 298 -3.07 29.24 -7.63
C ASN A 298 -1.75 29.49 -8.38
N SER A 299 -1.78 30.35 -9.40
CA SER A 299 -0.69 30.60 -10.36
C SER A 299 0.57 31.26 -9.77
N THR A 300 0.79 31.16 -8.46
CA THR A 300 1.92 31.75 -7.74
C THR A 300 3.18 30.92 -7.95
N LYS A 301 4.29 31.56 -8.32
CA LYS A 301 5.55 30.98 -8.79
C LYS A 301 6.35 30.12 -7.78
N LYS A 302 5.71 29.57 -6.73
CA LYS A 302 6.15 28.51 -5.78
C LYS A 302 5.54 28.75 -4.38
N PRO A 303 5.31 27.68 -3.58
CA PRO A 303 5.13 26.29 -3.94
C PRO A 303 3.71 26.04 -4.44
N ASP A 304 3.60 25.12 -5.40
CA ASP A 304 2.31 24.73 -5.95
C ASP A 304 1.67 23.71 -4.99
N GLY A 305 0.52 24.06 -4.42
CA GLY A 305 0.06 23.55 -3.14
C GLY A 305 -0.45 22.10 -3.08
N MET A 306 -0.40 21.28 -4.13
CA MET A 306 -0.50 19.82 -3.95
C MET A 306 0.80 19.16 -3.50
N GLU A 307 1.93 19.86 -3.64
CA GLU A 307 3.21 19.41 -3.07
C GLU A 307 3.15 19.37 -1.54
N ILE A 308 2.39 20.29 -0.92
CA ILE A 308 2.35 20.45 0.53
C ILE A 308 1.69 19.24 1.21
N PRO A 309 0.45 18.82 0.86
CA PRO A 309 -0.16 17.64 1.47
C PRO A 309 0.64 16.37 1.21
N VAL A 310 1.20 16.19 0.01
CA VAL A 310 2.05 15.02 -0.29
C VAL A 310 3.28 15.01 0.61
N LYS A 311 3.99 16.15 0.73
CA LYS A 311 5.16 16.26 1.61
C LYS A 311 4.80 15.94 3.06
N VAL A 312 3.70 16.49 3.57
CA VAL A 312 3.20 16.21 4.93
C VAL A 312 2.94 14.72 5.13
N VAL A 313 2.30 14.05 4.16
CA VAL A 313 2.08 12.59 4.22
C VAL A 313 3.39 11.82 4.25
N ILE A 314 4.35 12.14 3.37
CA ILE A 314 5.65 11.45 3.33
C ILE A 314 6.43 11.62 4.65
N GLU A 315 6.47 12.84 5.19
CA GLU A 315 7.13 13.12 6.48
C GLU A 315 6.44 12.40 7.64
N TYR A 316 5.09 12.33 7.63
CA TYR A 316 4.30 11.59 8.61
C TYR A 316 4.65 10.10 8.56
N MET A 317 4.63 9.49 7.38
CA MET A 317 4.98 8.08 7.19
C MET A 317 6.40 7.78 7.64
N ARG A 318 7.37 8.65 7.31
CA ARG A 318 8.77 8.51 7.74
C ARG A 318 8.94 8.64 9.24
N THR A 319 8.17 9.48 9.90
CA THR A 319 8.27 9.62 11.36
C THR A 319 7.57 8.47 12.08
N LYS A 320 6.42 8.01 11.55
CA LYS A 320 5.71 6.83 12.07
C LYS A 320 6.51 5.54 11.86
N TYR A 321 7.24 5.43 10.74
CA TYR A 321 8.04 4.27 10.36
C TYR A 321 9.47 4.68 9.95
N PRO A 322 10.35 5.04 10.91
CA PRO A 322 11.69 5.59 10.63
C PRO A 322 12.57 4.80 9.68
N ASP A 323 12.40 3.47 9.64
CA ASP A 323 13.15 2.55 8.77
C ASP A 323 12.25 1.77 7.81
N GLY A 324 11.00 2.21 7.62
CA GLY A 324 9.97 1.44 6.90
C GLY A 324 9.57 0.13 7.59
N LYS A 325 10.22 -0.25 8.70
CA LYS A 325 9.85 -1.41 9.51
C LYS A 325 8.45 -1.19 10.09
N GLY A 326 7.59 -2.20 9.95
CA GLY A 326 6.19 -2.11 10.37
C GLY A 326 5.27 -1.35 9.41
N TYR A 327 5.79 -0.78 8.32
CA TYR A 327 4.97 -0.28 7.23
C TYR A 327 4.57 -1.43 6.31
N THR A 328 3.29 -1.81 6.36
CA THR A 328 2.75 -3.00 5.69
C THR A 328 1.69 -2.63 4.67
N PRO A 329 1.53 -3.41 3.59
CA PRO A 329 0.50 -3.14 2.60
C PRO A 329 -0.91 -3.34 3.19
N ASN A 330 -1.88 -2.56 2.70
CA ASN A 330 -3.29 -2.77 2.98
C ASN A 330 -3.89 -3.76 1.98
N LEU A 331 -4.04 -5.01 2.42
CA LEU A 331 -4.51 -6.12 1.56
C LEU A 331 -5.89 -6.64 1.98
N ALA A 332 -6.57 -5.95 2.89
CA ALA A 332 -7.85 -6.39 3.45
C ALA A 332 -8.89 -6.79 2.38
N PRO A 333 -9.10 -6.04 1.28
CA PRO A 333 -10.07 -6.43 0.25
C PRO A 333 -9.77 -7.78 -0.43
N TRP A 334 -8.49 -8.12 -0.61
CA TRP A 334 -8.11 -9.40 -1.21
C TRP A 334 -8.14 -10.53 -0.19
N ASN A 335 -7.80 -10.25 1.07
CA ASN A 335 -7.88 -11.24 2.14
C ASN A 335 -9.32 -11.68 2.40
N GLU A 336 -10.29 -10.74 2.37
CA GLU A 336 -11.71 -11.03 2.49
C GLU A 336 -12.18 -11.95 1.34
N LYS A 337 -11.89 -11.59 0.09
CA LYS A 337 -12.20 -12.43 -1.08
C LYS A 337 -11.58 -13.83 -0.99
N ILE A 338 -10.32 -13.93 -0.59
CA ILE A 338 -9.62 -15.21 -0.39
C ILE A 338 -10.32 -16.04 0.69
N ALA A 339 -10.75 -15.41 1.80
CA ALA A 339 -11.48 -16.10 2.86
C ALA A 339 -12.82 -16.63 2.34
N THR A 340 -13.59 -15.83 1.59
CA THR A 340 -14.86 -16.24 0.96
C THR A 340 -14.67 -17.41 0.00
N HIS A 341 -13.66 -17.37 -0.88
CA HIS A 341 -13.37 -18.48 -1.79
C HIS A 341 -12.97 -19.76 -1.03
N LYS A 342 -12.21 -19.64 0.08
CA LYS A 342 -11.86 -20.78 0.92
C LYS A 342 -13.07 -21.40 1.62
N GLU A 343 -13.99 -20.58 2.12
CA GLU A 343 -15.24 -21.04 2.70
C GLU A 343 -16.08 -21.79 1.66
N LYS A 344 -16.26 -21.20 0.47
CA LYS A 344 -16.98 -21.85 -0.64
C LYS A 344 -16.33 -23.17 -1.08
N LEU A 345 -15.00 -23.25 -1.12
CA LEU A 345 -14.29 -24.51 -1.37
C LEU A 345 -14.56 -25.55 -0.29
N ASN A 346 -14.58 -25.14 0.98
CA ASN A 346 -14.92 -26.04 2.08
C ASN A 346 -16.34 -26.59 1.91
N ASP A 347 -17.30 -25.73 1.60
CA ASP A 347 -18.71 -26.11 1.40
C ASP A 347 -18.88 -27.09 0.23
N LEU A 348 -18.24 -26.81 -0.91
CA LEU A 348 -18.25 -27.71 -2.07
C LEU A 348 -17.62 -29.08 -1.77
N ASN A 349 -16.55 -29.12 -0.96
CA ASN A 349 -15.94 -30.38 -0.54
C ASN A 349 -16.82 -31.15 0.44
N VAL A 350 -17.53 -30.46 1.34
CA VAL A 350 -18.51 -31.07 2.25
C VAL A 350 -19.70 -31.61 1.45
N GLU A 351 -20.20 -30.86 0.46
CA GLU A 351 -21.27 -31.29 -0.43
C GLU A 351 -20.87 -32.53 -1.24
N LEU A 352 -19.66 -32.55 -1.81
CA LEU A 352 -19.15 -33.73 -2.51
C LEU A 352 -19.12 -34.95 -1.59
N LYS A 353 -18.56 -34.79 -0.38
CA LYS A 353 -18.42 -35.90 0.58
C LYS A 353 -19.78 -36.44 1.04
N THR A 354 -20.69 -35.55 1.43
CA THR A 354 -22.04 -35.92 1.92
C THR A 354 -22.92 -36.44 0.80
N GLY A 355 -22.83 -35.86 -0.40
CA GLY A 355 -23.56 -36.30 -1.59
C GLY A 355 -23.18 -37.73 -2.00
N LEU A 356 -21.89 -38.08 -1.97
CA LEU A 356 -21.42 -39.45 -2.26
C LEU A 356 -21.88 -40.50 -1.24
N GLN A 357 -22.26 -40.07 -0.03
CA GLN A 357 -22.76 -40.95 1.03
C GLN A 357 -24.28 -41.16 0.97
N LYS A 358 -25.01 -40.47 0.09
CA LYS A 358 -26.47 -40.64 -0.03
C LYS A 358 -26.82 -42.04 -0.54
N GLU A 359 -27.68 -42.73 0.21
CA GLU A 359 -28.24 -44.02 -0.17
C GLU A 359 -29.19 -43.88 -1.37
N GLY A 360 -29.27 -44.91 -2.21
CA GLY A 360 -30.19 -44.95 -3.35
C GLY A 360 -29.66 -44.44 -4.69
N MET A 361 -28.44 -43.87 -4.76
CA MET A 361 -27.80 -43.51 -6.03
C MET A 361 -27.18 -44.73 -6.73
N SER A 362 -27.42 -44.86 -8.03
CA SER A 362 -26.68 -45.77 -8.90
C SER A 362 -25.21 -45.35 -9.06
N GLU A 363 -24.35 -46.28 -9.45
CA GLU A 363 -22.93 -45.99 -9.72
C GLU A 363 -22.72 -44.97 -10.85
N LYS A 364 -23.65 -44.90 -11.81
CA LYS A 364 -23.61 -43.88 -12.88
C LYS A 364 -23.90 -42.50 -12.32
N GLU A 365 -24.92 -42.37 -11.46
CA GLU A 365 -25.28 -41.10 -10.82
C GLU A 365 -24.17 -40.61 -9.89
N LYS A 366 -23.55 -41.51 -9.11
CA LYS A 366 -22.37 -41.17 -8.29
C LYS A 366 -21.22 -40.59 -9.11
N LYS A 367 -20.87 -41.23 -10.23
CA LYS A 367 -19.79 -40.75 -11.12
C LYS A 367 -20.13 -39.40 -11.74
N THR A 368 -21.37 -39.19 -12.16
CA THR A 368 -21.80 -37.90 -12.73
C THR A 368 -21.80 -36.80 -11.67
N PHE A 369 -22.33 -37.06 -10.47
CA PHE A 369 -22.31 -36.13 -9.35
C PHE A 369 -20.87 -35.77 -8.94
N GLN A 370 -20.01 -36.77 -8.80
CA GLN A 370 -18.60 -36.57 -8.49
C GLN A 370 -17.93 -35.66 -9.52
N LYS A 371 -18.12 -35.93 -10.81
CA LYS A 371 -17.52 -35.13 -11.88
C LYS A 371 -18.03 -33.69 -11.90
N ASP A 372 -19.33 -33.47 -11.67
CA ASP A 372 -19.91 -32.12 -11.60
C ASP A 372 -19.31 -31.32 -10.43
N MET A 373 -19.24 -31.94 -9.26
CA MET A 373 -18.65 -31.32 -8.08
C MET A 373 -17.15 -31.07 -8.23
N GLU A 374 -16.40 -32.01 -8.83
CA GLU A 374 -14.98 -31.83 -9.15
C GLU A 374 -14.76 -30.64 -10.09
N ASN A 375 -15.63 -30.45 -11.10
CA ASN A 375 -15.58 -29.30 -11.98
C ASN A 375 -15.86 -27.98 -11.24
N LYS A 376 -16.87 -27.94 -10.36
CA LYS A 376 -17.18 -26.76 -9.53
C LYS A 376 -16.02 -26.41 -8.60
N ILE A 377 -15.43 -27.41 -7.94
CA ILE A 377 -14.26 -27.25 -7.08
C ILE A 377 -13.07 -26.73 -7.89
N ALA A 378 -12.85 -27.26 -9.10
CA ALA A 378 -11.75 -26.82 -9.97
C ALA A 378 -11.93 -25.35 -10.41
N ALA A 379 -13.14 -24.95 -10.80
CA ALA A 379 -13.46 -23.57 -11.15
C ALA A 379 -13.24 -22.63 -9.95
N GLU A 380 -13.77 -22.97 -8.78
CA GLU A 380 -13.61 -22.17 -7.57
C GLU A 380 -12.14 -22.05 -7.13
N ARG A 381 -11.33 -23.09 -7.31
CA ARG A 381 -9.88 -23.03 -7.09
C ARG A 381 -9.19 -22.06 -8.05
N SER A 382 -9.62 -22.03 -9.31
CA SER A 382 -9.08 -21.08 -10.29
C SER A 382 -9.36 -19.65 -9.85
N ASP A 383 -10.59 -19.35 -9.44
CA ASP A 383 -10.99 -18.03 -8.95
C ASP A 383 -10.20 -17.63 -7.71
N LEU A 384 -10.02 -18.54 -6.74
CA LEU A 384 -9.15 -18.32 -5.58
C LEU A 384 -7.72 -17.95 -6.00
N TYR A 385 -7.14 -18.70 -6.94
CA TYR A 385 -5.77 -18.45 -7.42
C TYR A 385 -5.63 -17.12 -8.14
N ASP A 386 -6.66 -16.70 -8.88
CA ASP A 386 -6.67 -15.39 -9.54
C ASP A 386 -6.67 -14.26 -8.50
N VAL A 387 -7.43 -14.40 -7.40
CA VAL A 387 -7.41 -13.42 -6.30
C VAL A 387 -6.07 -13.44 -5.55
N GLU A 388 -5.48 -14.61 -5.29
CA GLU A 388 -4.12 -14.71 -4.71
C GLU A 388 -3.09 -14.02 -5.62
N ASN A 389 -3.13 -14.24 -6.93
CA ASN A 389 -2.25 -13.56 -7.89
C ASN A 389 -2.46 -12.04 -7.91
N GLN A 390 -3.71 -11.56 -7.83
CA GLN A 390 -3.98 -10.14 -7.72
C GLN A 390 -3.36 -9.55 -6.44
N ARG A 391 -3.48 -10.26 -5.30
CA ARG A 391 -2.86 -9.84 -4.02
C ARG A 391 -1.33 -9.75 -4.14
N ARG A 392 -0.69 -10.72 -4.79
CA ARG A 392 0.76 -10.69 -5.10
C ARG A 392 1.15 -9.41 -5.81
N ASN A 393 0.44 -9.09 -6.89
CA ASN A 393 0.76 -7.93 -7.70
C ASN A 393 0.67 -6.65 -6.85
N ARG A 394 -0.32 -6.55 -5.95
CA ARG A 394 -0.45 -5.42 -5.03
C ARG A 394 0.71 -5.30 -4.05
N MET A 395 1.16 -6.43 -3.50
CA MET A 395 2.34 -6.45 -2.64
C MET A 395 3.60 -5.97 -3.37
N GLN A 396 3.78 -6.40 -4.62
CA GLN A 396 4.91 -5.96 -5.45
C GLN A 396 4.82 -4.47 -5.81
N GLU A 397 3.63 -3.94 -6.09
CA GLU A 397 3.44 -2.51 -6.35
C GLU A 397 3.66 -1.66 -5.08
N PHE A 398 3.18 -2.13 -3.93
CA PHE A 398 3.45 -1.52 -2.64
C PHE A 398 4.96 -1.44 -2.34
N GLU A 399 5.72 -2.51 -2.61
CA GLU A 399 7.18 -2.51 -2.38
C GLU A 399 7.91 -1.41 -3.16
N LYS A 400 7.46 -1.09 -4.39
CA LYS A 400 8.04 0.00 -5.19
C LYS A 400 7.84 1.35 -4.49
N SER A 401 6.63 1.61 -4.00
CA SER A 401 6.31 2.84 -3.28
C SER A 401 7.02 2.91 -1.93
N ALA A 402 7.06 1.81 -1.19
CA ALA A 402 7.80 1.72 0.08
C ALA A 402 9.30 1.99 -0.13
N ASN A 403 9.92 1.42 -1.17
CA ASN A 403 11.33 1.66 -1.49
C ASN A 403 11.61 3.12 -1.87
N LEU A 404 10.69 3.79 -2.59
CA LEU A 404 10.82 5.22 -2.89
C LEU A 404 10.76 6.07 -1.60
N ILE A 405 9.84 5.76 -0.69
CA ILE A 405 9.59 6.55 0.52
C ILE A 405 10.67 6.31 1.58
N PHE A 406 11.05 5.06 1.81
CA PHE A 406 11.91 4.66 2.94
C PHE A 406 13.32 4.24 2.53
N GLY A 407 13.61 4.10 1.24
CA GLY A 407 14.94 3.73 0.77
C GLY A 407 16.00 4.72 1.24
N LYS A 408 17.04 4.22 1.88
CA LYS A 408 18.18 4.99 2.39
C LYS A 408 19.48 4.57 1.71
N ASN A 409 20.42 5.50 1.62
CA ASN A 409 21.78 5.23 1.17
C ASN A 409 22.64 4.65 2.32
N SER A 410 23.90 4.33 2.05
CA SER A 410 24.83 3.77 3.06
C SER A 410 25.10 4.69 4.25
N LYS A 411 24.82 5.99 4.12
CA LYS A 411 24.94 7.00 5.19
C LYS A 411 23.68 7.08 6.07
N GLY A 412 22.61 6.38 5.71
CA GLY A 412 21.32 6.44 6.41
C GLY A 412 20.43 7.60 5.95
N GLU A 413 20.81 8.31 4.89
CA GLU A 413 20.01 9.40 4.32
C GLU A 413 19.00 8.83 3.32
N TYR A 414 17.81 9.41 3.25
CA TYR A 414 16.81 8.98 2.25
C TYR A 414 17.32 9.20 0.83
N ASN A 415 17.14 8.20 -0.04
CA ASN A 415 17.52 8.24 -1.45
C ASN A 415 16.81 9.36 -2.23
N VAL A 416 15.59 9.71 -1.80
CA VAL A 416 14.80 10.80 -2.37
C VAL A 416 14.24 11.66 -1.24
N SER A 417 14.37 12.98 -1.33
CA SER A 417 13.77 13.90 -0.35
C SER A 417 12.25 13.93 -0.47
N SER A 418 11.55 14.23 0.63
CA SER A 418 10.08 14.38 0.60
C SER A 418 9.63 15.50 -0.34
N SER A 419 10.41 16.58 -0.45
CA SER A 419 10.18 17.66 -1.41
C SER A 419 10.27 17.18 -2.87
N GLU A 420 11.25 16.35 -3.21
CA GLU A 420 11.38 15.82 -4.59
C GLU A 420 10.26 14.82 -4.90
N ILE A 421 9.88 13.97 -3.93
CA ILE A 421 8.72 13.08 -4.08
C ILE A 421 7.47 13.92 -4.33
N ALA A 422 7.21 14.94 -3.51
CA ALA A 422 6.06 15.81 -3.63
C ALA A 422 6.00 16.53 -4.99
N LYS A 423 7.12 17.12 -5.41
CA LYS A 423 7.25 17.84 -6.69
C LYS A 423 6.96 16.94 -7.90
N GLN A 424 7.53 15.74 -7.94
CA GLN A 424 7.26 14.81 -9.04
C GLN A 424 5.84 14.24 -8.96
N THR A 425 5.36 13.94 -7.75
CA THR A 425 3.99 13.45 -7.52
C THR A 425 2.93 14.42 -8.04
N LYS A 426 3.15 15.73 -7.82
CA LYS A 426 2.26 16.80 -8.28
C LYS A 426 1.93 16.69 -9.77
N ALA A 427 2.90 16.30 -10.59
CA ALA A 427 2.73 16.29 -12.05
C ALA A 427 1.72 15.24 -12.55
N ALA A 428 1.15 14.39 -11.69
CA ALA A 428 0.02 13.50 -12.06
C ALA A 428 -1.04 13.39 -10.96
N ILE A 429 -0.98 14.23 -9.92
CA ILE A 429 -1.82 14.07 -8.72
C ILE A 429 -3.28 14.45 -8.95
N CYS A 430 -3.59 15.24 -9.98
CA CYS A 430 -4.93 15.80 -10.23
C CYS A 430 -6.01 14.72 -10.26
N ARG A 431 -5.71 13.52 -10.77
CA ARG A 431 -6.64 12.40 -10.76
C ARG A 431 -6.87 11.82 -9.36
N ALA A 432 -5.83 11.68 -8.55
CA ALA A 432 -5.96 11.18 -7.19
C ALA A 432 -6.67 12.18 -6.29
N ASP A 433 -6.41 13.48 -6.49
CA ASP A 433 -7.05 14.58 -5.78
C ASP A 433 -8.53 14.69 -6.15
N THR A 434 -8.87 14.74 -7.43
CA THR A 434 -10.28 14.77 -7.87
C THR A 434 -11.05 13.51 -7.47
N ASN A 435 -10.41 12.34 -7.47
CA ASN A 435 -11.01 11.15 -6.86
C ASN A 435 -11.27 11.36 -5.36
N TYR A 436 -10.31 11.93 -4.63
CA TYR A 436 -10.47 12.22 -3.22
C TYR A 436 -11.67 13.16 -3.00
N LEU A 437 -11.69 14.30 -3.69
CA LEU A 437 -12.72 15.31 -3.59
C LEU A 437 -14.10 14.74 -3.95
N GLN A 438 -14.21 13.95 -5.01
CA GLN A 438 -15.49 13.38 -5.45
C GLN A 438 -16.07 12.45 -4.37
N ASN A 439 -15.20 11.66 -3.74
CA ASN A 439 -15.63 10.74 -2.68
C ASN A 439 -15.98 11.48 -1.40
N ARG A 440 -15.27 12.56 -1.10
CA ARG A 440 -15.63 13.48 -0.04
C ARG A 440 -17.00 14.08 -0.33
N VAL A 441 -17.26 14.65 -1.51
CA VAL A 441 -18.54 15.27 -1.87
C VAL A 441 -19.70 14.28 -1.87
N ASN A 442 -19.51 13.10 -2.43
CA ASN A 442 -20.58 12.11 -2.54
C ASN A 442 -20.84 11.33 -1.23
N GLY A 443 -20.19 11.69 -0.13
CA GLY A 443 -20.39 11.06 1.18
C GLY A 443 -19.89 9.61 1.25
N ARG A 444 -18.99 9.22 0.33
CA ARG A 444 -18.46 7.85 0.24
C ARG A 444 -17.33 7.60 1.22
N MET A 445 -16.64 8.65 1.66
CA MET A 445 -15.62 8.56 2.70
C MET A 445 -15.58 9.81 3.58
N GLU A 446 -15.20 9.58 4.84
CA GLU A 446 -14.97 10.63 5.83
C GLU A 446 -13.48 10.85 6.13
N ALA A 447 -12.59 10.18 5.39
CA ALA A 447 -11.15 10.24 5.55
C ALA A 447 -10.54 11.55 5.04
N SER A 448 -9.44 12.01 5.64
CA SER A 448 -8.69 13.19 5.20
C SER A 448 -7.97 12.89 3.87
N PHE A 449 -7.45 13.93 3.21
CA PHE A 449 -6.60 13.71 2.04
C PHE A 449 -5.40 12.81 2.38
N GLY A 450 -4.77 13.06 3.53
CA GLY A 450 -3.64 12.27 4.02
C GLY A 450 -4.00 10.82 4.30
N GLU A 451 -5.12 10.55 4.97
CA GLU A 451 -5.63 9.19 5.19
C GLU A 451 -5.91 8.47 3.86
N TYR A 452 -6.59 9.14 2.94
CA TYR A 452 -6.86 8.62 1.60
C TYR A 452 -5.56 8.33 0.82
N PHE A 453 -4.64 9.28 0.81
CA PHE A 453 -3.41 9.19 0.03
C PHE A 453 -2.49 8.11 0.58
N MET A 454 -2.31 8.01 1.90
CA MET A 454 -1.57 6.91 2.54
C MET A 454 -2.19 5.56 2.20
N ASN A 455 -3.50 5.44 2.29
CA ASN A 455 -4.17 4.19 1.95
C ASN A 455 -3.95 3.80 0.47
N LYS A 456 -3.93 4.76 -0.46
CA LYS A 456 -3.60 4.50 -1.86
C LYS A 456 -2.16 3.99 -2.03
N ILE A 457 -1.21 4.48 -1.24
CA ILE A 457 0.15 3.93 -1.20
C ILE A 457 0.14 2.51 -0.62
N GLU A 458 -0.53 2.31 0.52
CA GLU A 458 -0.62 1.02 1.22
C GLU A 458 -1.27 -0.07 0.36
N MET A 459 -2.26 0.27 -0.46
CA MET A 459 -2.92 -0.65 -1.38
C MET A 459 -2.10 -0.94 -2.66
N GLY A 460 -0.98 -0.22 -2.87
CA GLY A 460 -0.23 -0.27 -4.12
C GLY A 460 -1.01 0.29 -5.32
N ASP A 461 -1.95 1.19 -5.09
CA ASP A 461 -2.73 1.87 -6.14
C ASP A 461 -1.92 2.97 -6.81
N ILE A 462 -1.03 3.63 -6.06
CA ILE A 462 -0.10 4.64 -6.57
C ILE A 462 1.34 4.21 -6.35
N ARG A 463 2.17 4.44 -7.37
CA ARG A 463 3.56 3.97 -7.41
C ARG A 463 4.48 4.89 -8.22
N PRO A 464 5.82 4.72 -8.09
CA PRO A 464 6.78 5.42 -8.94
C PRO A 464 6.42 5.37 -10.43
N GLY A 465 6.42 6.52 -11.10
CA GLY A 465 6.20 6.64 -12.54
C GLY A 465 7.31 6.04 -13.39
N THR A 466 7.03 5.75 -14.66
CA THR A 466 8.06 5.41 -15.65
C THR A 466 8.89 6.64 -16.02
N GLY A 467 8.24 7.77 -16.30
CA GLY A 467 8.88 9.06 -16.58
C GLY A 467 9.17 9.89 -15.33
N GLN A 468 8.32 9.80 -14.30
CA GLN A 468 8.46 10.49 -13.02
C GLN A 468 8.84 9.48 -11.93
N THR A 469 10.05 8.91 -12.06
CA THR A 469 10.54 7.78 -11.25
C THR A 469 10.68 8.08 -9.76
N LYS A 470 10.64 9.35 -9.36
CA LYS A 470 10.68 9.77 -7.96
C LYS A 470 9.32 10.26 -7.45
N GLY A 471 8.27 10.24 -8.28
CA GLY A 471 6.92 10.66 -7.92
C GLY A 471 5.95 9.47 -7.83
N LEU A 472 4.99 9.53 -6.91
CA LEU A 472 3.91 8.55 -6.77
C LEU A 472 2.76 8.86 -7.73
N VAL A 473 2.96 8.53 -9.00
CA VAL A 473 2.17 9.09 -10.12
C VAL A 473 1.52 8.06 -11.01
N TRP A 474 2.04 6.82 -11.00
CA TRP A 474 1.55 5.81 -11.90
C TRP A 474 0.32 5.13 -11.31
N ASP A 475 -0.78 5.27 -12.03
CA ASP A 475 -2.01 4.55 -11.78
C ASP A 475 -2.02 3.26 -12.61
N ASN A 476 -2.01 2.09 -11.96
CA ASN A 476 -2.19 0.80 -12.64
C ASN A 476 -3.64 0.56 -13.12
N GLY A 477 -4.39 1.62 -13.42
CA GLY A 477 -5.78 1.58 -13.88
C GLY A 477 -6.82 1.50 -12.75
N TYR A 478 -6.49 1.89 -11.52
CA TYR A 478 -7.33 1.78 -10.31
C TYR A 478 -7.46 3.09 -9.48
N LEU A 479 -6.94 4.22 -9.98
CA LEU A 479 -7.58 5.53 -9.79
C LEU A 479 -8.78 5.66 -10.74
N LYS A 480 -9.36 4.58 -11.25
CA LYS A 480 -10.79 4.60 -11.58
C LYS A 480 -11.48 5.19 -10.35
N GLY A 481 -12.33 6.19 -10.53
CA GLY A 481 -13.23 6.62 -9.47
C GLY A 481 -13.92 5.41 -8.84
N TYR A 482 -14.57 5.60 -7.70
CA TYR A 482 -15.21 4.48 -7.00
C TYR A 482 -16.42 3.91 -7.79
N ASP A 483 -16.76 4.55 -8.91
CA ASP A 483 -17.80 4.13 -9.83
C ASP A 483 -17.28 3.72 -11.19
N ASP A 484 -18.18 3.01 -11.87
CA ASP A 484 -18.04 2.59 -13.24
C ASP A 484 -17.93 3.83 -14.16
N GLN A 485 -17.13 3.70 -15.21
CA GLN A 485 -17.09 4.69 -16.28
C GLN A 485 -18.38 4.59 -17.09
N TYR A 486 -19.06 5.72 -17.29
CA TYR A 486 -20.33 5.75 -18.04
C TYR A 486 -20.19 6.58 -19.33
N PRO A 487 -20.19 5.94 -20.53
CA PRO A 487 -20.05 4.52 -20.83
C PRO A 487 -18.56 4.22 -21.12
N ALA A 488 -18.23 2.99 -21.53
CA ALA A 488 -16.99 2.76 -22.25
C ALA A 488 -17.10 3.36 -23.67
N LYS A 489 -16.91 4.68 -23.80
CA LYS A 489 -16.46 5.26 -25.08
C LYS A 489 -14.96 4.98 -25.17
N ASP A 490 -14.41 4.73 -26.38
CA ASP A 490 -13.01 4.39 -26.76
C ASP A 490 -12.03 4.01 -25.63
N ASP A 491 -11.24 2.93 -25.78
CA ASP A 491 -10.24 2.55 -24.77
C ASP A 491 -9.41 3.75 -24.30
N ILE A 492 -9.50 4.09 -23.01
CA ILE A 492 -8.68 5.15 -22.43
C ILE A 492 -7.23 4.65 -22.47
N PRO A 493 -6.28 5.44 -22.98
CA PRO A 493 -4.89 5.02 -23.01
C PRO A 493 -4.40 4.67 -21.60
N GLY A 494 -3.92 3.44 -21.42
CA GLY A 494 -3.62 2.86 -20.11
C GLY A 494 -2.41 3.45 -19.38
N ASN A 495 -1.76 4.48 -19.93
CA ASN A 495 -0.63 5.16 -19.29
C ASN A 495 -0.65 6.68 -19.55
N PHE A 496 0.12 7.38 -18.73
CA PHE A 496 0.23 8.85 -18.73
C PHE A 496 0.61 9.40 -20.12
N ASP A 497 1.62 8.82 -20.76
CA ASP A 497 2.12 9.35 -22.04
C ASP A 497 1.10 9.13 -23.17
N ALA A 498 0.44 7.97 -23.19
CA ALA A 498 -0.51 7.59 -24.22
C ALA A 498 -1.80 8.44 -24.18
N SER A 499 -2.12 9.06 -23.04
CA SER A 499 -3.25 10.00 -22.97
C SER A 499 -3.04 11.23 -23.86
N ASN A 500 -1.79 11.68 -24.03
CA ASN A 500 -1.46 12.81 -24.93
C ASN A 500 -1.69 12.51 -26.42
N GLU A 501 -1.84 11.23 -26.76
CA GLU A 501 -2.05 10.74 -28.13
C GLU A 501 -3.54 10.49 -28.43
N TYR A 502 -4.44 10.69 -27.47
CA TYR A 502 -5.86 10.46 -27.65
C TYR A 502 -6.48 11.46 -28.64
N THR A 503 -7.20 10.92 -29.63
CA THR A 503 -7.82 11.68 -30.74
C THR A 503 -9.35 11.53 -30.81
N GLY A 504 -9.98 10.88 -29.83
CA GLY A 504 -11.43 10.68 -29.82
C GLY A 504 -12.21 11.97 -29.56
N GLU A 505 -13.49 11.98 -29.92
CA GLU A 505 -14.36 13.15 -29.79
C GLU A 505 -14.89 13.37 -28.35
N PRO A 506 -15.18 14.61 -27.92
CA PRO A 506 -15.89 14.89 -26.66
C PRO A 506 -17.27 14.21 -26.58
N LEU A 507 -17.80 14.09 -25.37
CA LEU A 507 -19.18 13.68 -25.10
C LEU A 507 -20.15 14.80 -25.50
N SER A 508 -21.32 14.42 -26.04
CA SER A 508 -22.36 15.39 -26.35
C SER A 508 -23.09 15.85 -25.08
N HIS A 509 -23.67 17.05 -25.12
CA HIS A 509 -24.44 17.59 -24.00
C HIS A 509 -25.62 16.67 -23.63
N ASP A 510 -26.41 16.23 -24.61
CA ASP A 510 -27.56 15.36 -24.39
C ASP A 510 -27.16 14.05 -23.69
N TYR A 511 -26.00 13.50 -24.06
CA TYR A 511 -25.46 12.31 -23.43
C TYR A 511 -25.05 12.56 -21.97
N ILE A 512 -24.40 13.69 -21.69
CA ILE A 512 -24.04 14.07 -20.31
C ILE A 512 -25.31 14.23 -19.46
N GLN A 513 -26.36 14.85 -20.01
CA GLN A 513 -27.64 14.99 -19.31
C GLN A 513 -28.28 13.63 -19.01
N GLU A 514 -28.25 12.68 -19.95
CA GLU A 514 -28.80 11.33 -19.75
C GLU A 514 -28.13 10.62 -18.56
N ILE A 515 -26.80 10.60 -18.51
CA ILE A 515 -26.08 9.84 -17.47
C ILE A 515 -26.10 10.55 -16.10
N THR A 516 -26.29 11.86 -16.09
CA THR A 516 -26.36 12.67 -14.86
C THR A 516 -27.81 12.96 -14.42
N ALA A 517 -28.82 12.45 -15.13
CA ALA A 517 -30.24 12.74 -14.86
C ALA A 517 -30.69 12.42 -13.43
N ASN A 518 -30.08 11.40 -12.80
CA ASN A 518 -30.41 10.96 -11.44
C ASN A 518 -29.48 11.53 -10.35
N MET A 519 -28.63 12.49 -10.72
CA MET A 519 -27.75 13.16 -9.78
C MET A 519 -28.57 14.07 -8.87
N LYS A 520 -28.24 14.07 -7.58
CA LYS A 520 -28.92 14.85 -6.54
C LYS A 520 -28.11 16.10 -6.20
N PRO A 521 -28.77 17.18 -5.73
CA PRO A 521 -28.07 18.31 -5.13
C PRO A 521 -27.05 17.86 -4.08
N GLY A 522 -25.86 18.46 -4.11
CA GLY A 522 -24.73 18.14 -3.25
C GLY A 522 -23.84 16.99 -3.74
N GLN A 523 -24.16 16.34 -4.86
CA GLN A 523 -23.28 15.33 -5.48
C GLN A 523 -22.28 15.97 -6.45
N ALA A 524 -21.15 15.32 -6.69
CA ALA A 524 -20.17 15.67 -7.73
C ALA A 524 -19.83 14.46 -8.62
N ILE A 525 -19.47 14.77 -9.86
CA ILE A 525 -18.86 13.84 -10.81
C ILE A 525 -17.46 14.32 -11.15
N GLN A 526 -16.55 13.39 -11.33
CA GLN A 526 -15.24 13.68 -11.90
C GLN A 526 -15.34 13.61 -13.43
N VAL A 527 -14.73 14.59 -14.10
CA VAL A 527 -14.67 14.66 -15.56
C VAL A 527 -13.22 14.65 -16.03
N TRP A 528 -12.95 13.92 -17.12
CA TRP A 528 -11.69 14.02 -17.85
C TRP A 528 -11.89 14.91 -19.08
N VAL A 529 -11.07 15.94 -19.19
CA VAL A 529 -11.27 17.05 -20.11
C VAL A 529 -9.99 17.39 -20.87
N ASP A 530 -10.13 18.33 -21.80
CA ASP A 530 -9.01 18.93 -22.50
C ASP A 530 -8.05 19.66 -21.54
N THR A 531 -6.73 19.59 -21.78
CA THR A 531 -5.70 20.21 -20.91
C THR A 531 -5.77 21.73 -20.90
N ASP A 532 -6.29 22.31 -21.99
CA ASP A 532 -6.46 23.74 -22.17
C ASP A 532 -7.81 24.00 -22.85
N VAL A 533 -8.83 24.22 -22.02
CA VAL A 533 -10.21 24.45 -22.49
C VAL A 533 -10.32 25.70 -23.37
N ASN A 534 -9.35 26.62 -23.28
CA ASN A 534 -9.33 27.90 -23.97
C ASN A 534 -8.62 27.85 -25.34
N LYS A 535 -7.90 26.77 -25.66
CA LYS A 535 -7.25 26.54 -26.96
C LYS A 535 -8.14 25.90 -28.02
N GLY A 536 -9.40 25.59 -27.70
CA GLY A 536 -10.36 25.05 -28.65
C GLY A 536 -9.92 23.72 -29.27
N ASN A 537 -10.05 23.57 -30.59
CA ASN A 537 -9.75 22.31 -31.29
C ASN A 537 -8.26 21.98 -31.38
N ASP A 538 -7.37 22.94 -31.08
CA ASP A 538 -5.93 22.73 -31.11
C ASP A 538 -5.41 22.10 -29.80
N SER A 539 -6.27 21.97 -28.79
CA SER A 539 -5.93 21.33 -27.53
C SER A 539 -6.19 19.83 -27.56
N LYS A 540 -5.29 19.09 -26.90
CA LYS A 540 -5.38 17.64 -26.74
C LYS A 540 -5.71 17.30 -25.30
N PRO A 541 -6.59 16.31 -25.06
CA PRO A 541 -6.76 15.75 -23.73
C PRO A 541 -5.42 15.22 -23.26
N GLY A 542 -4.93 15.76 -22.16
CA GLY A 542 -3.69 15.34 -21.54
C GLY A 542 -4.01 14.36 -20.41
N PRO A 543 -2.99 13.63 -19.93
CA PRO A 543 -3.15 12.65 -18.85
C PRO A 543 -3.65 13.21 -17.52
N ASN A 544 -3.73 14.53 -17.37
CA ASN A 544 -3.79 15.17 -16.06
C ASN A 544 -4.93 16.15 -15.83
N HIS A 545 -5.70 16.53 -16.84
CA HIS A 545 -6.79 17.48 -16.60
C HIS A 545 -8.07 16.76 -16.23
N TYR A 546 -8.19 16.49 -14.93
CA TYR A 546 -9.41 16.03 -14.30
C TYR A 546 -9.95 17.15 -13.42
N TYR A 547 -11.26 17.36 -13.38
CA TYR A 547 -11.85 18.25 -12.38
C TYR A 547 -13.28 17.80 -12.04
N GLU A 548 -13.96 18.54 -11.15
CA GLU A 548 -15.30 18.20 -10.69
C GLU A 548 -16.39 19.03 -11.37
N ILE A 549 -17.53 18.40 -11.61
CA ILE A 549 -18.79 19.10 -11.86
C ILE A 549 -19.76 18.64 -10.79
N SER A 550 -20.43 19.58 -10.13
CA SER A 550 -21.35 19.26 -9.04
C SER A 550 -22.74 19.80 -9.32
N MET A 551 -23.75 19.22 -8.67
CA MET A 551 -25.11 19.73 -8.69
C MET A 551 -25.35 20.58 -7.45
N ASN A 552 -25.62 21.87 -7.62
CA ASN A 552 -25.92 22.78 -6.51
C ASN A 552 -27.32 22.53 -5.92
N SER A 553 -27.64 23.23 -4.83
CA SER A 553 -28.93 23.19 -4.13
C SER A 553 -30.14 23.52 -5.02
N ARG A 554 -29.94 24.23 -6.13
CA ARG A 554 -30.96 24.60 -7.12
C ARG A 554 -31.14 23.55 -8.23
N GLY A 555 -30.37 22.46 -8.22
CA GLY A 555 -30.39 21.45 -9.27
C GLY A 555 -29.63 21.84 -10.55
N GLU A 556 -28.77 22.86 -10.47
CA GLU A 556 -27.94 23.29 -11.60
C GLU A 556 -26.54 22.68 -11.47
N PHE A 557 -25.94 22.31 -12.60
CA PHE A 557 -24.55 21.87 -12.63
C PHE A 557 -23.61 23.08 -12.52
N VAL A 558 -22.64 23.02 -11.61
CA VAL A 558 -21.65 24.05 -11.36
C VAL A 558 -20.26 23.62 -11.79
N TYR A 559 -19.51 24.54 -12.37
CA TYR A 559 -18.15 24.34 -12.85
C TYR A 559 -17.15 24.41 -11.69
N LEU A 560 -16.54 23.28 -11.32
CA LEU A 560 -15.60 23.19 -10.18
C LEU A 560 -14.22 22.74 -10.65
N ASN A 561 -13.61 23.54 -11.53
CA ASN A 561 -12.23 23.32 -11.93
C ASN A 561 -11.26 23.73 -10.82
N HIS A 562 -10.61 22.72 -10.23
CA HIS A 562 -9.60 22.89 -9.17
C HIS A 562 -8.37 23.72 -9.59
N THR A 563 -8.16 24.03 -10.88
CA THR A 563 -7.13 24.98 -11.33
C THR A 563 -7.58 26.45 -11.27
N GLY A 564 -8.89 26.69 -11.16
CA GLY A 564 -9.47 28.02 -11.25
C GLY A 564 -9.43 28.61 -12.66
N GLU A 565 -9.05 27.82 -13.66
CA GLU A 565 -9.04 28.26 -15.05
C GLU A 565 -10.46 28.64 -15.49
N VAL A 566 -10.63 29.89 -15.93
CA VAL A 566 -11.89 30.39 -16.47
C VAL A 566 -12.05 29.87 -17.89
N VAL A 567 -13.21 29.28 -18.20
CA VAL A 567 -13.56 28.87 -19.56
C VAL A 567 -14.01 30.11 -20.34
N ARG A 568 -13.40 30.36 -21.50
CA ARG A 568 -13.71 31.50 -22.36
C ARG A 568 -14.10 31.03 -23.75
N TYR A 569 -15.23 31.52 -24.24
CA TYR A 569 -15.69 31.22 -25.60
C TYR A 569 -16.51 32.39 -26.17
N ASN A 570 -16.69 32.40 -27.48
CA ASN A 570 -17.67 33.29 -28.12
C ASN A 570 -18.99 32.55 -28.25
N ASP A 571 -20.08 33.19 -27.84
CA ASP A 571 -21.43 32.66 -28.01
C ASP A 571 -21.87 32.64 -29.48
N GLU A 572 -23.05 32.09 -29.76
CA GLU A 572 -23.67 32.08 -31.10
C GLU A 572 -23.82 33.49 -31.72
N ASN A 573 -23.82 34.55 -30.92
CA ASN A 573 -23.90 35.94 -31.35
C ASN A 573 -22.53 36.64 -31.42
N GLY A 574 -21.44 35.89 -31.24
CA GLY A 574 -20.07 36.41 -31.24
C GLY A 574 -19.67 37.19 -29.98
N ARG A 575 -20.46 37.12 -28.90
CA ARG A 575 -20.15 37.78 -27.62
C ARG A 575 -19.22 36.90 -26.79
N LYS A 576 -18.26 37.53 -26.13
CA LYS A 576 -17.34 36.84 -25.22
C LYS A 576 -18.10 36.44 -23.94
N VAL A 577 -18.10 35.15 -23.67
CA VAL A 577 -18.66 34.57 -22.45
C VAL A 577 -17.53 33.98 -21.62
N GLU A 578 -17.62 34.17 -20.31
CA GLU A 578 -16.70 33.59 -19.32
C GLU A 578 -17.50 32.73 -18.34
N ILE A 579 -16.97 31.54 -18.03
CA ILE A 579 -17.48 30.66 -16.99
C ILE A 579 -16.43 30.60 -15.89
N PRO A 580 -16.53 31.44 -14.85
CA PRO A 580 -15.62 31.38 -13.74
C PRO A 580 -15.93 30.17 -12.84
N PHE A 581 -14.95 29.82 -12.00
CA PHE A 581 -15.08 28.81 -10.97
C PHE A 581 -16.36 29.01 -10.14
N ASN A 582 -17.05 27.90 -9.84
CA ASN A 582 -18.27 27.84 -9.06
C ASN A 582 -19.45 28.64 -9.65
N THR A 583 -19.61 28.60 -10.98
CA THR A 583 -20.79 29.15 -11.66
C THR A 583 -21.59 28.08 -12.41
N PRO A 584 -22.92 28.28 -12.59
CA PRO A 584 -23.75 27.35 -13.36
C PRO A 584 -23.27 27.19 -14.80
N ILE A 585 -23.21 25.96 -15.27
CA ILE A 585 -22.82 25.61 -16.64
C ILE A 585 -24.03 25.77 -17.55
N THR A 586 -23.97 26.70 -18.50
CA THR A 586 -25.05 26.92 -19.48
C THR A 586 -25.12 25.79 -20.51
N LYS A 587 -26.26 25.64 -21.20
CA LYS A 587 -26.40 24.63 -22.27
C LYS A 587 -25.30 24.73 -23.33
N GLU A 588 -24.98 25.95 -23.76
CA GLU A 588 -23.93 26.23 -24.74
C GLU A 588 -22.52 25.89 -24.21
N ALA A 589 -22.27 26.19 -22.94
CA ALA A 589 -20.99 25.94 -22.29
C ALA A 589 -20.57 24.45 -22.32
N TRP A 590 -21.53 23.53 -22.19
CA TRP A 590 -21.24 22.09 -22.16
C TRP A 590 -20.45 21.61 -23.37
N ALA A 591 -20.73 22.13 -24.56
CA ALA A 591 -19.98 21.80 -25.77
C ALA A 591 -18.55 22.37 -25.76
N LYS A 592 -18.30 23.44 -25.00
CA LYS A 592 -17.00 24.11 -24.90
C LYS A 592 -16.09 23.52 -23.82
N LEU A 593 -16.66 22.84 -22.83
CA LEU A 593 -15.91 22.14 -21.79
C LEU A 593 -15.10 20.95 -22.32
N ARG A 594 -15.44 20.44 -23.52
CA ARG A 594 -14.75 19.32 -24.19
C ARG A 594 -14.49 18.16 -23.22
N ILE A 595 -15.56 17.66 -22.61
CA ILE A 595 -15.51 16.53 -21.68
C ILE A 595 -15.41 15.24 -22.47
N PHE A 596 -14.39 14.43 -22.21
CA PHE A 596 -14.18 13.17 -22.91
C PHE A 596 -14.70 11.98 -22.11
N ARG A 597 -14.63 12.02 -20.77
CA ARG A 597 -15.14 10.95 -19.89
C ARG A 597 -15.76 11.52 -18.63
N ILE A 598 -16.73 10.77 -18.10
CA ILE A 598 -17.37 11.03 -16.81
C ILE A 598 -17.19 9.79 -15.94
N TYR A 599 -16.74 10.04 -14.72
CA TYR A 599 -16.64 9.05 -13.65
C TYR A 599 -17.72 9.42 -12.64
N LYS A 600 -18.62 8.47 -12.38
CA LYS A 600 -19.69 8.69 -11.42
C LYS A 600 -19.17 8.61 -9.98
#